data_AF-A0A2U3NYM8-F1
#
_entry.id   AF-A0A2U3NYM8-F1
#
_cell.length_a   1.000
_cell.length_b   1.000
_cell.length_c   1.000
_cell.angle_alpha   90.00
_cell.angle_beta   90.00
_cell.angle_gamma   90.00
#
_symmetry.space_group_name_H-M   'P 1'
#
loop_
_entity.id
_entity.type
_entity.pdbx_description
1 polymer ?
#
loop_
_entity_poly.entity_id
_entity_poly.type
_entity_poly.pdbx_seq_one_letter_code
_entity_poly.pdbx_strand_id
1 'polypeptide(L)'
;VVQSGPLPAVHPTATPAPFALQLDDGTQCRLRNGGAWGGRDDGLVGAYGCPFESPAVLVAVSANPGAPAIDRSQALWTVKVGALGAGGAHFPPPQAHTVTTAWFAGDA
;
A
#
# COMPACT_ATOMS: atom_id res chain seq x y z
N VAL A 1 6.21 28.60 -3.07
CA VAL A 1 7.42 28.38 -3.90
C VAL A 1 6.93 28.07 -5.30
N VAL A 2 7.18 28.94 -6.27
CA VAL A 2 6.85 28.66 -7.67
C VAL A 2 8.10 28.11 -8.31
N GLN A 3 8.07 26.85 -8.75
CA GLN A 3 9.16 26.24 -9.49
C GLN A 3 9.14 26.79 -10.92
N SER A 4 10.18 27.51 -11.32
CA SER A 4 10.28 28.24 -12.60
C SER A 4 11.32 27.64 -13.56
N GLY A 5 11.71 26.37 -13.37
CA GLY A 5 12.65 25.65 -14.23
C GLY A 5 12.31 24.16 -14.37
N PRO A 6 12.97 23.44 -15.29
CA PRO A 6 12.75 22.00 -15.46
C PRO A 6 13.04 21.24 -14.16
N LEU A 7 12.27 20.18 -13.92
CA LEU A 7 12.46 19.32 -12.75
C LEU A 7 13.84 18.66 -12.81
N PRO A 8 14.56 18.55 -11.66
CA PRO A 8 15.81 17.81 -11.62
C PRO A 8 15.56 16.34 -11.95
N ALA A 9 16.52 15.72 -12.63
CA ALA A 9 16.51 14.28 -12.84
C ALA A 9 16.59 13.55 -11.49
N VAL A 10 15.78 12.50 -11.32
CA VAL A 10 15.80 11.65 -10.13
C VAL A 10 16.09 10.20 -10.54
N HIS A 11 16.77 9.46 -9.66
CA HIS A 11 16.96 8.03 -9.84
C HIS A 11 15.79 7.25 -9.24
N PRO A 12 15.38 6.12 -9.84
CA PRO A 12 14.43 5.20 -9.22
C PRO A 12 14.92 4.74 -7.84
N THR A 13 13.98 4.45 -6.94
CA THR A 13 14.34 3.82 -5.66
C THR A 13 14.84 2.40 -5.90
N ALA A 14 15.82 1.95 -5.10
CA ALA A 14 16.38 0.60 -5.23
C ALA A 14 15.33 -0.51 -5.02
N THR A 15 14.29 -0.21 -4.26
CA THR A 15 13.19 -1.13 -3.94
C THR A 15 11.85 -0.44 -4.22
N PRO A 16 11.42 -0.37 -5.50
CA PRO A 16 10.15 0.25 -5.83
C PRO A 16 8.97 -0.49 -5.18
N ALA A 17 7.95 0.26 -4.77
CA ALA A 17 6.66 -0.32 -4.44
C ALA A 17 5.97 -0.77 -5.74
N PRO A 18 5.31 -1.94 -5.81
CA PRO A 18 4.56 -2.33 -6.97
C PRO A 18 3.36 -1.39 -7.09
N PHE A 19 2.96 -1.10 -8.32
CA PHE A 19 1.77 -0.31 -8.60
C PHE A 19 0.48 -1.09 -8.29
N ALA A 20 0.49 -2.41 -8.50
CA ALA A 20 -0.65 -3.28 -8.21
C ALA A 20 -0.20 -4.65 -7.69
N LEU A 21 -1.11 -5.30 -6.97
CA LEU A 21 -0.94 -6.63 -6.37
C LEU A 21 -2.13 -7.50 -6.73
N GLN A 22 -1.88 -8.79 -6.92
CA GLN A 22 -2.89 -9.84 -6.84
C GLN A 22 -2.56 -10.74 -5.65
N LEU A 23 -3.58 -11.04 -4.86
CA LEU A 23 -3.46 -11.86 -3.66
C LEU A 23 -3.80 -13.33 -3.97
N ASP A 24 -3.56 -14.20 -2.99
CA ASP A 24 -3.84 -15.64 -3.05
C ASP A 24 -5.33 -15.98 -3.21
N ASP A 25 -6.22 -15.12 -2.74
CA ASP A 25 -7.68 -15.23 -2.92
C ASP A 25 -8.18 -14.62 -4.25
N GLY A 26 -7.27 -14.14 -5.10
CA GLY A 26 -7.59 -13.48 -6.37
C GLY A 26 -7.92 -11.99 -6.25
N THR A 27 -7.92 -11.43 -5.03
CA THR A 27 -8.15 -10.00 -4.81
C THR A 27 -7.08 -9.16 -5.50
N GLN A 28 -7.51 -8.12 -6.22
CA GLN A 28 -6.61 -7.17 -6.87
C GLN A 28 -6.59 -5.85 -6.10
N CYS A 29 -5.40 -5.42 -5.69
CA CYS A 29 -5.21 -4.18 -4.94
C CYS A 29 -4.28 -3.23 -5.71
N ARG A 30 -4.57 -1.93 -5.68
CA ARG A 30 -3.77 -0.88 -6.35
C ARG A 30 -3.14 0.05 -5.33
N LEU A 31 -1.91 0.47 -5.59
CA LEU A 31 -1.19 1.44 -4.78
C LEU A 31 -2.05 2.68 -4.58
N ARG A 32 -2.12 3.13 -3.33
CA ARG A 32 -2.90 4.30 -2.95
C ARG A 32 -2.34 5.54 -3.64
N ASN A 33 -3.19 6.22 -4.41
CA ASN A 33 -2.87 7.46 -5.12
C ASN A 33 -3.98 8.50 -4.87
N GLY A 34 -3.69 9.51 -4.04
CA GLY A 34 -4.65 10.59 -3.70
C GLY A 34 -5.92 10.12 -2.98
N GLY A 35 -6.89 11.02 -2.81
CA GLY A 35 -8.21 10.76 -2.23
C GLY A 35 -8.29 10.81 -0.69
N ALA A 36 -9.51 10.93 -0.17
CA ALA A 36 -9.81 10.81 1.25
C ALA A 36 -10.07 9.34 1.58
N TRP A 37 -9.23 8.74 2.42
CA TRP A 37 -9.36 7.34 2.83
C TRP A 37 -9.83 7.25 4.26
N GLY A 38 -10.56 6.17 4.56
CA GLY A 38 -10.91 5.82 5.91
C GLY A 38 -9.71 5.56 6.81
N GLY A 39 -9.96 5.52 8.11
CA GLY A 39 -8.97 5.24 9.14
C GLY A 39 -9.37 4.07 10.03
N ARG A 40 -8.51 3.80 11.01
CA ARG A 40 -8.66 2.80 12.06
C ARG A 40 -8.05 3.34 13.36
N ASP A 41 -8.44 2.81 14.51
CA ASP A 41 -7.93 3.22 15.84
C ASP A 41 -6.66 2.50 16.30
N ASP A 42 -6.15 1.56 15.49
CA ASP A 42 -5.04 0.67 15.81
C ASP A 42 -3.67 1.12 15.25
N GLY A 43 -3.59 2.35 14.74
CA GLY A 43 -2.35 2.91 14.17
C GLY A 43 -1.99 2.36 12.79
N LEU A 44 -2.91 1.66 12.13
CA LEU A 44 -2.75 1.18 10.75
C LEU A 44 -3.44 2.10 9.74
N VAL A 45 -2.82 2.26 8.56
CA VAL A 45 -3.36 3.04 7.44
C VAL A 45 -3.29 2.25 6.13
N GLY A 46 -4.18 2.59 5.19
CA GLY A 46 -4.19 1.98 3.85
C GLY A 46 -3.00 2.40 3.00
N ALA A 47 -2.29 1.42 2.45
CA ALA A 47 -1.22 1.56 1.45
C ALA A 47 -1.67 1.13 0.05
N TYR A 48 -2.57 0.15 -0.06
CA TYR A 48 -3.23 -0.24 -1.31
C TYR A 48 -4.73 -0.35 -1.08
N GLY A 49 -5.53 0.09 -2.03
CA GLY A 49 -6.97 -0.17 -2.05
C GLY A 49 -7.25 -1.44 -2.80
N CYS A 50 -7.97 -2.36 -2.19
CA CYS A 50 -8.54 -3.51 -2.87
C CYS A 50 -9.94 -3.13 -3.40
N PRO A 51 -10.74 -4.04 -4.01
CA PRO A 51 -12.02 -3.68 -4.59
C PRO A 51 -12.89 -2.86 -3.63
N PHE A 52 -13.47 -1.76 -4.11
CA PHE A 52 -14.26 -0.79 -3.32
C PHE A 52 -13.50 -0.07 -2.18
N GLU A 53 -12.16 -0.10 -2.18
CA GLU A 53 -11.28 0.57 -1.20
C GLU A 53 -11.48 0.13 0.27
N SER A 54 -12.28 -0.92 0.49
CA SER A 54 -12.45 -1.63 1.75
C SER A 54 -12.79 -3.10 1.43
N PRO A 55 -11.85 -4.03 1.66
CA PRO A 55 -10.64 -3.89 2.47
C PRO A 55 -9.47 -3.18 1.76
N ALA A 56 -8.42 -2.89 2.53
CA ALA A 56 -7.17 -2.29 2.07
C ALA A 56 -5.98 -3.11 2.57
N VAL A 57 -4.85 -3.02 1.86
CA VAL A 57 -3.55 -3.44 2.41
C VAL A 57 -3.09 -2.38 3.40
N LEU A 58 -2.74 -2.81 4.61
CA LEU A 58 -2.47 -1.97 5.77
C LEU A 58 -0.99 -1.92 6.11
N VAL A 59 -0.53 -0.75 6.53
CA VAL A 59 0.82 -0.50 7.05
C VAL A 59 0.74 0.33 8.32
N ALA A 60 1.67 0.15 9.25
CA ALA A 60 1.75 0.98 10.43
C ALA A 60 2.10 2.43 10.05
N VAL A 61 1.50 3.39 10.74
CA VAL A 61 1.95 4.79 10.68
C VAL A 61 3.33 4.86 11.33
N SER A 62 4.40 4.82 10.52
CA SER A 62 5.77 4.92 11.01
C SER A 62 6.29 6.36 10.95
N ALA A 63 7.06 6.75 11.97
CA ALA A 63 7.83 8.00 11.95
C ALA A 63 8.94 7.99 10.88
N ASN A 64 9.31 6.80 10.40
CA ASN A 64 10.20 6.61 9.25
C ASN A 64 9.34 6.47 7.99
N PRO A 65 9.31 7.47 7.10
CA PRO A 65 8.67 7.33 5.80
C PRO A 65 9.29 6.14 5.07
N GLY A 66 8.47 5.19 4.61
CA GLY A 66 8.93 4.06 3.78
C GLY A 66 8.95 2.68 4.43
N ALA A 67 8.40 2.49 5.63
CA ALA A 67 8.12 1.13 6.11
C ALA A 67 7.26 0.38 5.08
N PRO A 68 7.68 -0.79 4.57
CA PRO A 68 7.02 -1.41 3.45
C PRO A 68 5.71 -2.06 3.89
N ALA A 69 4.63 -1.77 3.18
CA ALA A 69 3.34 -2.44 3.37
C ALA A 69 3.35 -3.92 2.95
N ILE A 70 4.41 -4.34 2.27
CA ILE A 70 4.64 -5.69 1.76
C ILE A 70 5.87 -6.24 2.46
N ASP A 71 5.72 -7.32 3.21
CA ASP A 71 6.87 -8.07 3.73
C ASP A 71 7.48 -8.88 2.58
N ARG A 72 8.70 -8.52 2.21
CA ARG A 72 9.51 -9.17 1.16
C ARG A 72 10.72 -9.91 1.72
N SER A 73 10.76 -10.16 3.04
CA SER A 73 11.90 -10.82 3.69
C SER A 73 12.03 -12.30 3.30
N GLN A 74 10.95 -12.90 2.80
CA GLN A 74 10.89 -14.29 2.34
C GLN A 74 10.57 -14.34 0.83
N ALA A 75 10.77 -15.51 0.21
CA ALA A 75 10.46 -15.73 -1.20
C ALA A 75 8.97 -15.52 -1.53
N LEU A 76 8.09 -15.94 -0.62
CA LEU A 76 6.65 -15.62 -0.69
C LEU A 76 6.40 -14.32 0.06
N TRP A 77 6.06 -13.27 -0.68
CA TRP A 77 5.74 -11.96 -0.11
C TRP A 77 4.37 -12.00 0.55
N THR A 78 4.22 -11.24 1.64
CA THR A 78 2.95 -11.15 2.36
C THR A 78 2.53 -9.72 2.60
N VAL A 79 1.22 -9.54 2.76
CA VAL A 79 0.59 -8.26 3.11
C VAL A 79 -0.43 -8.48 4.22
N LYS A 80 -0.74 -7.40 4.95
CA LYS A 80 -1.82 -7.37 5.94
C LYS A 80 -3.04 -6.69 5.33
N VAL A 81 -4.18 -7.36 5.26
CA VAL A 81 -5.43 -6.86 4.65
C VAL A 81 -6.50 -6.66 5.73
N GLY A 82 -7.18 -5.53 5.70
CA GLY A 82 -8.25 -5.23 6.65
C GLY A 82 -9.11 -4.06 6.20
N ALA A 83 -10.27 -3.91 6.84
CA ALA A 83 -11.21 -2.85 6.51
C ALA A 83 -10.71 -1.45 6.93
N LEU A 84 -11.16 -0.43 6.20
CA LEU A 84 -11.07 0.98 6.61
C LEU A 84 -12.48 1.52 6.85
N GLY A 85 -12.62 2.47 7.78
CA GLY A 85 -13.92 3.07 8.12
C GLY A 85 -13.82 4.57 8.37
N ALA A 86 -14.86 5.16 8.96
CA ALA A 86 -14.76 6.53 9.48
C ALA A 86 -13.58 6.64 10.47
N GLY A 87 -12.92 7.79 10.52
CA GLY A 87 -11.70 7.97 11.31
C GLY A 87 -11.85 7.50 12.75
N GLY A 88 -11.00 6.56 13.18
CA GLY A 88 -11.02 5.99 14.53
C GLY A 88 -11.97 4.80 14.74
N ALA A 89 -12.52 4.20 13.69
CA ALA A 89 -13.29 2.96 13.82
C ALA A 89 -12.41 1.78 14.28
N HIS A 90 -12.94 0.98 15.20
CA HIS A 90 -12.32 -0.27 15.64
C HIS A 90 -12.71 -1.43 14.72
N PHE A 91 -11.75 -2.30 14.42
CA PHE A 91 -11.94 -3.43 13.53
C PHE A 91 -11.11 -4.63 13.98
N PRO A 92 -11.44 -5.85 13.53
CA PRO A 92 -10.60 -7.02 13.78
C PRO A 92 -9.16 -6.84 13.29
N PRO A 93 -8.21 -7.63 13.83
CA PRO A 93 -6.85 -7.69 13.33
C PRO A 93 -6.80 -7.97 11.82
N PRO A 94 -5.84 -7.37 11.08
CA PRO A 94 -5.69 -7.65 9.65
C PRO A 94 -5.35 -9.11 9.37
N GLN A 95 -5.87 -9.63 8.27
CA GLN A 95 -5.55 -10.96 7.77
C GLN A 95 -4.27 -10.93 6.93
N ALA A 96 -3.44 -11.96 7.05
CA ALA A 96 -2.26 -12.10 6.20
C ALA A 96 -2.66 -12.74 4.88
N HIS A 97 -2.22 -12.15 3.76
CA HIS A 97 -2.38 -12.72 2.42
C HIS A 97 -1.03 -12.81 1.71
N THR A 98 -0.88 -13.84 0.90
CA THR A 98 0.28 -13.98 0.02
C THR A 98 0.08 -13.16 -1.25
N VAL A 99 1.14 -12.51 -1.73
CA VAL A 99 1.15 -11.85 -3.03
C VAL A 99 1.48 -12.89 -4.10
N THR A 100 0.56 -13.13 -5.03
CA THR A 100 0.74 -14.06 -6.15
C THR A 100 1.26 -13.37 -7.41
N THR A 101 0.97 -12.08 -7.58
CA THR A 101 1.51 -11.26 -8.68
C THR A 101 1.69 -9.82 -8.21
N ALA A 102 2.79 -9.19 -8.64
CA ALA A 102 3.08 -7.79 -8.39
C ALA A 102 3.44 -7.10 -9.72
N TRP A 103 2.74 -6.01 -10.03
CA TRP A 103 3.01 -5.19 -11.23
C TRP A 103 3.75 -3.93 -10.82
N PHE A 104 4.83 -3.58 -11.52
CA PHE A 104 5.62 -2.39 -11.25
C PHE A 104 5.36 -1.33 -12.32
N ALA A 105 5.45 -0.05 -11.93
CA ALA A 105 5.48 1.03 -12.91
C ALA A 105 6.83 1.02 -13.62
N GLY A 106 6.79 1.04 -14.95
CA GLY A 106 7.97 1.06 -15.81
C GLY A 106 7.56 1.40 -17.24
N ASP A 107 8.54 1.65 -18.08
CA ASP A 107 8.39 1.67 -19.53
C ASP A 107 8.49 0.24 -20.10
N ALA A 108 7.91 0.04 -21.29
CA ALA A 108 7.89 -1.23 -22.01
C ALA A 108 9.10 -1.36 -22.95
#